data_AF-A0A9D5K886-F1
#
_entry.id   AF-A0A9D5K886-F1
#
_cell.length_a   1.000
_cell.length_b   1.000
_cell.length_c   1.000
_cell.angle_alpha   90.00
_cell.angle_beta   90.00
_cell.angle_gamma   90.00
#
_symmetry.space_group_name_H-M   'P 1'
#
loop_
_entity.id
_entity.type
_entity.pdbx_description
1 polymer ?
#
loop_
_entity_poly.entity_id
_entity_poly.type
_entity_poly.pdbx_seq_one_letter_code
_entity_poly.pdbx_strand_id
1 'polypeptide(L)'
;MARKPGVLIAAVLLIIPILTIACSQEEGEPTPNPATMTINHLCTDLSQIPDEWIDSAQANLKVHYAHTSHGSQLTTGLQRIEDSDAKYSQTRQTNNLPVEDGALCIFDGQETETYITPELYWQVEGGMNLTRDVLDNNPEINVSM
;
A
#
# COMPACT_ATOMS: atom_id res chain seq x y z
N MET A 1 -35.29 34.61 -53.70
CA MET A 1 -35.10 35.99 -54.18
C MET A 1 -34.97 36.89 -52.96
N ALA A 2 -33.79 36.97 -52.35
CA ALA A 2 -32.78 38.02 -52.55
C ALA A 2 -33.17 39.40 -51.98
N ARG A 3 -32.58 39.80 -50.84
CA ARG A 3 -31.67 40.97 -50.68
C ARG A 3 -31.43 41.32 -49.20
N LYS A 4 -30.15 41.32 -48.79
CA LYS A 4 -29.59 42.20 -47.73
C LYS A 4 -29.32 43.58 -48.35
N PRO A 5 -29.34 44.70 -47.60
CA PRO A 5 -28.10 45.32 -47.07
C PRO A 5 -28.32 46.09 -45.73
N GLY A 6 -27.38 46.64 -44.95
CA GLY A 6 -25.91 46.80 -44.95
C GLY A 6 -25.48 47.08 -43.47
N VAL A 7 -24.33 46.61 -42.97
CA VAL A 7 -22.96 47.19 -42.96
C VAL A 7 -22.86 48.66 -42.50
N LEU A 8 -22.06 48.89 -41.44
CA LEU A 8 -21.11 50.00 -41.16
C LEU A 8 -21.11 50.33 -39.63
N ILE A 9 -20.04 50.59 -38.86
CA ILE A 9 -18.56 50.50 -38.95
C ILE A 9 -18.01 50.81 -37.52
N ALA A 10 -16.81 50.30 -37.20
CA ALA A 10 -15.83 50.73 -36.17
C ALA A 10 -16.21 50.58 -34.68
N ALA A 11 -15.31 50.17 -33.76
CA ALA A 11 -13.88 50.42 -33.72
C ALA A 11 -13.06 49.24 -33.17
N VAL A 12 -11.88 49.05 -33.76
CA VAL A 12 -10.75 48.27 -33.23
C VAL A 12 -9.88 49.22 -32.40
N LEU A 13 -9.54 48.80 -31.18
CA LEU A 13 -8.41 49.25 -30.35
C LEU A 13 -8.14 48.06 -29.39
N LEU A 14 -7.24 47.13 -29.72
CA LEU A 14 -5.80 47.16 -29.35
C LEU A 14 -5.64 47.63 -27.89
N ILE A 15 -5.15 46.81 -26.95
CA ILE A 15 -3.75 46.88 -26.48
C ILE A 15 -3.45 45.68 -25.55
N ILE A 16 -2.53 44.82 -26.02
CA ILE A 16 -1.35 44.23 -25.35
C ILE A 16 -1.53 43.21 -24.20
N PRO A 17 -0.87 42.03 -24.30
CA PRO A 17 -0.73 41.09 -23.19
C PRO A 17 0.21 41.69 -22.14
N ILE A 18 -0.25 41.84 -20.90
CA ILE A 18 0.64 42.22 -19.79
C ILE A 18 1.45 40.98 -19.40
N LEU A 19 2.58 40.84 -20.09
CA LEU A 19 3.92 40.75 -19.52
C LEU A 19 3.98 40.28 -18.06
N THR A 20 4.44 39.03 -17.90
CA THR A 20 5.27 38.52 -16.79
C THR A 20 5.34 39.40 -15.54
N ILE A 21 4.57 39.04 -14.52
CA ILE A 21 5.12 39.08 -13.17
C ILE A 21 5.65 37.68 -12.92
N ALA A 22 6.87 37.43 -13.39
CA ALA A 22 7.75 36.54 -12.65
C ALA A 22 7.85 37.17 -11.26
N CYS A 23 7.07 36.65 -10.32
CA CYS A 23 7.39 36.85 -8.93
C CYS A 23 8.74 36.16 -8.80
N SER A 24 9.82 36.92 -8.69
CA SER A 24 11.08 36.39 -8.20
C SER A 24 10.78 35.86 -6.81
N GLN A 25 10.32 34.61 -6.71
CA GLN A 25 10.56 33.84 -5.51
C GLN A 25 12.07 33.75 -5.46
N GLU A 26 12.67 34.52 -4.55
CA GLU A 26 13.95 34.14 -4.02
C GLU A 26 13.81 32.66 -3.64
N GLU A 27 14.57 31.80 -4.32
CA GLU A 27 14.70 30.40 -3.93
C GLU A 27 15.47 30.39 -2.61
N GLY A 28 14.76 30.73 -1.54
CA GLY A 28 15.19 30.42 -0.20
C GLY A 28 15.31 28.92 -0.13
N GLU A 29 16.53 28.45 0.15
CA GLU A 29 16.84 27.06 0.51
C GLU A 29 15.65 26.46 1.24
N PRO A 30 15.08 25.33 0.76
CA PRO A 30 13.91 24.74 1.40
C PRO A 30 14.31 24.41 2.84
N THR A 31 13.79 25.18 3.78
CA THR A 31 13.97 24.86 5.19
C THR A 31 13.34 23.49 5.39
N PRO A 32 14.10 22.47 5.86
CA PRO A 32 13.55 21.14 6.04
C PRO A 32 12.33 21.27 6.93
N ASN A 33 11.16 20.94 6.39
CA ASN A 33 9.94 20.95 7.18
C ASN A 33 10.15 19.95 8.32
N PRO A 34 10.12 20.36 9.60
CA PRO A 34 10.29 19.42 10.71
C PRO A 34 9.20 18.32 10.73
N ALA A 35 8.15 18.45 9.91
CA ALA A 35 7.12 17.43 9.71
C ALA A 35 7.46 16.35 8.65
N THR A 36 8.51 16.51 7.83
CA THR A 36 8.92 15.46 6.88
C THR A 36 10.01 14.60 7.50
N MET A 37 9.60 13.51 8.15
CA MET A 37 10.50 12.47 8.63
C MET A 37 10.73 11.44 7.50
N THR A 38 11.90 11.47 6.88
CA THR A 38 12.32 10.39 5.99
C THR A 38 12.91 9.27 6.82
N ILE A 39 12.21 8.14 6.90
CA ILE A 39 12.77 6.93 7.52
C ILE A 39 13.81 6.35 6.58
N ASN A 40 15.06 6.25 7.05
CA ASN A 40 16.12 5.60 6.30
C ASN A 40 15.93 4.09 6.37
N HIS A 41 15.62 3.47 5.22
CA HIS A 41 15.44 2.03 5.10
C HIS A 41 16.75 1.30 4.72
N LEU A 42 17.88 2.02 4.57
CA LEU A 42 19.21 1.45 4.28
C LEU A 42 19.96 1.00 5.54
N CYS A 43 19.33 1.06 6.71
CA CYS A 43 19.94 0.66 7.97
C CYS A 43 19.81 -0.84 8.27
N THR A 44 19.16 -1.61 7.39
CA THR A 44 18.96 -3.06 7.55
C THR A 44 19.79 -3.81 6.52
N ASP A 45 20.62 -4.74 6.97
CA ASP A 45 21.38 -5.66 6.13
C ASP A 45 20.76 -7.06 6.24
N LEU A 46 20.01 -7.46 5.20
CA LEU A 46 19.32 -8.74 5.19
C LEU A 46 20.29 -9.94 5.17
N SER A 47 21.54 -9.75 4.75
CA SER A 47 22.55 -10.82 4.78
C SER A 47 22.97 -11.22 6.20
N GLN A 48 22.62 -10.40 7.20
CA GLN A 48 22.83 -10.71 8.62
C GLN A 48 21.77 -11.66 9.19
N ILE A 49 20.71 -11.98 8.44
CA ILE A 49 19.70 -12.96 8.85
C ILE A 49 20.20 -14.35 8.41
N PRO A 50 20.50 -15.27 9.35
CA PRO A 50 20.82 -16.66 9.01
C PRO A 50 19.75 -17.32 8.14
N ASP A 51 20.20 -18.05 7.11
CA ASP A 51 19.33 -18.76 6.18
C ASP A 51 18.36 -19.71 6.91
N GLU A 52 18.85 -20.37 7.96
CA GLU A 52 18.04 -21.27 8.80
C GLU A 52 16.78 -20.62 9.39
N TRP A 53 16.79 -19.30 9.63
CA TRP A 53 15.61 -18.58 10.12
C TRP A 53 14.62 -18.24 9.01
N ILE A 54 15.10 -17.99 7.80
CA ILE A 54 14.23 -17.80 6.63
C ILE A 54 13.58 -19.14 6.27
N ASP A 55 14.37 -20.19 6.17
CA ASP A 55 13.90 -21.56 5.89
C ASP A 55 12.90 -22.01 6.95
N SER A 56 13.21 -21.78 8.24
CA SER A 56 12.29 -22.12 9.34
C SER A 56 10.99 -21.31 9.28
N ALA A 57 11.03 -20.04 8.89
CA ALA A 57 9.84 -19.23 8.76
C ALA A 57 8.94 -19.72 7.61
N GLN A 58 9.52 -19.99 6.44
CA GLN A 58 8.78 -20.49 5.26
C GLN A 58 8.18 -21.89 5.51
N ALA A 59 8.94 -22.77 6.19
CA ALA A 59 8.51 -24.12 6.49
C ALA A 59 7.44 -24.17 7.60
N ASN A 60 7.62 -23.41 8.67
CA ASN A 60 6.85 -23.61 9.90
C ASN A 60 5.80 -22.55 10.18
N LEU A 61 5.86 -21.36 9.59
CA LEU A 61 4.84 -20.33 9.84
C LEU A 61 3.75 -20.38 8.79
N LYS A 62 2.50 -20.45 9.27
CA LYS A 62 1.29 -20.33 8.47
C LYS A 62 0.46 -19.21 9.10
N VAL A 63 0.44 -18.06 8.43
CA VAL A 63 0.07 -16.78 9.04
C VAL A 63 -1.34 -16.37 8.63
N HIS A 64 -2.17 -16.00 9.59
CA HIS A 64 -3.34 -15.15 9.38
C HIS A 64 -2.97 -13.71 9.73
N TYR A 65 -3.11 -12.79 8.78
CA TYR A 65 -2.79 -11.37 8.96
C TYR A 65 -4.02 -10.50 8.68
N ALA A 66 -4.63 -10.01 9.76
CA ALA A 66 -5.76 -9.11 9.75
C ALA A 66 -5.28 -7.68 9.93
N HIS A 67 -5.58 -6.79 8.97
CA HIS A 67 -5.03 -5.45 9.03
C HIS A 67 -5.94 -4.35 8.45
N THR A 68 -5.62 -3.10 8.80
CA THR A 68 -6.23 -1.89 8.23
C THR A 68 -5.24 -1.16 7.30
N SER A 69 -5.56 0.07 6.90
CA SER A 69 -4.81 0.86 5.90
C SER A 69 -3.30 0.83 6.08
N HIS A 70 -2.79 1.16 7.26
CA HIS A 70 -1.34 1.21 7.51
C HIS A 70 -0.69 -0.18 7.61
N GLY A 71 -1.44 -1.22 7.97
CA GLY A 71 -0.87 -2.58 8.08
C GLY A 71 -0.41 -3.17 6.74
N SER A 72 -0.96 -2.68 5.62
CA SER A 72 -0.51 -3.07 4.26
C SER A 72 0.98 -2.80 3.99
N GLN A 73 1.64 -2.00 4.84
CA GLN A 73 3.08 -1.77 4.76
C GLN A 73 3.88 -3.07 4.94
N LEU A 74 3.44 -4.02 5.76
CA LEU A 74 4.14 -5.30 5.93
C LEU A 74 4.07 -6.16 4.67
N THR A 75 2.87 -6.32 4.10
CA THR A 75 2.66 -7.12 2.88
C THR A 75 3.33 -6.48 1.66
N THR A 76 3.32 -5.15 1.57
CA THR A 76 4.07 -4.40 0.55
C THR A 76 5.58 -4.56 0.73
N GLY A 77 6.07 -4.53 1.97
CA GLY A 77 7.49 -4.73 2.29
C GLY A 77 7.97 -6.13 1.92
N LEU A 78 7.21 -7.16 2.28
CA LEU A 78 7.49 -8.55 1.92
C LEU A 78 7.58 -8.74 0.41
N GLN A 79 6.62 -8.21 -0.36
CA GLN A 79 6.66 -8.26 -1.83
C GLN A 79 7.94 -7.62 -2.38
N ARG A 80 8.32 -6.43 -1.89
CA ARG A 80 9.52 -5.74 -2.37
C ARG A 80 10.81 -6.48 -2.05
N ILE A 81 10.87 -7.18 -0.92
CA ILE A 81 12.02 -7.98 -0.53
C ILE A 81 12.12 -9.21 -1.44
N GLU A 82 11.02 -9.93 -1.67
CA GLU A 82 10.95 -11.05 -2.63
C GLU A 82 11.33 -10.61 -4.05
N ASP A 83 10.80 -9.48 -4.53
CA ASP A 83 11.13 -8.92 -5.85
C ASP A 83 12.63 -8.64 -6.01
N SER A 84 13.33 -8.37 -4.90
CA SER A 84 14.78 -8.13 -4.90
C SER A 84 15.62 -9.41 -4.83
N ASP A 85 15.09 -10.46 -4.19
CA ASP A 85 15.74 -11.75 -4.02
C ASP A 85 14.70 -12.84 -3.72
N ALA A 86 14.61 -13.82 -4.63
CA ALA A 86 13.66 -14.93 -4.54
C ALA A 86 13.85 -15.84 -3.31
N LYS A 87 14.98 -15.72 -2.59
CA LYS A 87 15.18 -16.36 -1.29
C LYS A 87 14.06 -16.05 -0.31
N TYR A 88 13.51 -14.83 -0.35
CA TYR A 88 12.48 -14.37 0.58
C TYR A 88 11.06 -14.61 0.05
N SER A 89 10.84 -15.72 -0.66
CA SER A 89 9.56 -15.99 -1.30
C SER A 89 8.40 -16.01 -0.30
N GLN A 90 7.27 -15.44 -0.74
CA GLN A 90 6.03 -15.36 0.02
C GLN A 90 4.83 -15.51 -0.91
N THR A 91 3.74 -16.05 -0.37
CA THR A 91 2.49 -16.21 -1.09
C THR A 91 1.33 -15.77 -0.22
N ARG A 92 0.37 -15.06 -0.81
CA ARG A 92 -0.68 -14.36 -0.06
C ARG A 92 -2.02 -14.38 -0.79
N GLN A 93 -3.08 -14.72 -0.07
CA GLN A 93 -4.46 -14.74 -0.60
C GLN A 93 -5.47 -14.29 0.45
N THR A 94 -6.57 -13.72 0.00
CA THR A 94 -7.80 -13.49 0.78
C THR A 94 -8.75 -14.63 0.44
N ASN A 95 -9.37 -15.26 1.44
CA ASN A 95 -10.34 -16.39 1.40
C ASN A 95 -9.79 -17.75 1.84
N ASN A 96 -8.53 -18.08 1.54
CA ASN A 96 -7.90 -19.33 1.97
C ASN A 96 -6.40 -19.13 2.20
N LEU A 97 -5.80 -19.96 3.05
CA LEU A 97 -4.35 -20.01 3.19
C LEU A 97 -3.75 -20.56 1.87
N PRO A 98 -2.90 -19.81 1.16
CA PRO A 98 -2.18 -20.34 0.01
C PRO A 98 -1.18 -21.42 0.44
N VAL A 99 -0.86 -22.34 -0.47
CA VAL A 99 0.13 -23.39 -0.25
C VAL A 99 1.17 -23.33 -1.36
N GLU A 100 2.40 -22.97 -0.98
CA GLU A 100 3.54 -22.91 -1.87
C GLU A 100 4.79 -23.36 -1.11
N ASP A 101 5.50 -24.33 -1.68
CA ASP A 101 6.71 -24.87 -1.06
C ASP A 101 7.86 -23.85 -1.14
N GLY A 102 8.61 -23.70 -0.06
CA GLY A 102 9.67 -22.69 0.03
C GLY A 102 9.19 -21.25 0.13
N ALA A 103 7.91 -20.99 0.38
CA ALA A 103 7.36 -19.64 0.55
C ALA A 103 6.65 -19.45 1.90
N LEU A 104 6.74 -18.24 2.46
CA LEU A 104 5.94 -17.85 3.61
C LEU A 104 4.47 -17.73 3.17
N CYS A 105 3.59 -18.56 3.73
CA CYS A 105 2.17 -18.60 3.35
C CYS A 105 1.33 -17.72 4.28
N ILE A 106 0.56 -16.78 3.69
CA ILE A 106 -0.20 -15.77 4.42
C ILE A 106 -1.67 -15.74 3.95
N PHE A 107 -2.59 -15.96 4.88
CA PHE A 107 -3.99 -15.59 4.75
C PHE A 107 -4.13 -14.10 5.09
N ASP A 108 -4.61 -13.28 4.15
CA ASP A 108 -4.64 -11.81 4.25
C ASP A 108 -6.08 -11.28 4.35
N GLY A 109 -6.46 -10.89 5.56
CA GLY A 109 -7.81 -10.45 5.91
C GLY A 109 -8.65 -11.54 6.59
N GLN A 110 -9.97 -11.43 6.51
CA GLN A 110 -10.95 -12.45 6.89
C GLN A 110 -11.50 -13.14 5.63
N GLU A 111 -12.32 -14.18 5.77
CA GLU A 111 -12.87 -14.93 4.62
C GLU A 111 -13.68 -14.08 3.62
N THR A 112 -14.25 -12.96 4.08
CA THR A 112 -15.09 -12.10 3.25
C THR A 112 -14.69 -10.62 3.29
N GLU A 113 -13.62 -10.27 4.01
CA GLU A 113 -13.21 -8.89 4.24
C GLU A 113 -11.69 -8.75 4.16
N THR A 114 -11.20 -7.63 3.64
CA THR A 114 -9.75 -7.35 3.54
C THR A 114 -9.32 -6.14 4.38
N TYR A 115 -10.28 -5.37 4.88
CA TYR A 115 -10.02 -4.22 5.75
C TYR A 115 -10.56 -4.52 7.15
N ILE A 116 -9.70 -5.05 8.01
CA ILE A 116 -10.14 -5.67 9.26
C ILE A 116 -9.97 -4.69 10.42
N THR A 117 -11.06 -4.03 10.80
CA THR A 117 -11.11 -3.21 12.02
C THR A 117 -11.13 -4.10 13.27
N PRO A 118 -10.88 -3.56 14.47
CA PRO A 118 -10.95 -4.35 15.71
C PRO A 118 -12.28 -5.10 15.89
N GLU A 119 -13.42 -4.52 15.49
CA GLU A 119 -14.75 -5.14 15.52
C GLU A 119 -14.89 -6.34 14.58
N LEU A 120 -14.06 -6.41 13.54
CA LEU A 120 -13.99 -7.52 12.59
C LEU A 120 -12.93 -8.56 12.98
N TYR A 121 -12.24 -8.41 14.11
CA TYR A 121 -11.18 -9.33 14.55
C TYR A 121 -11.34 -9.82 15.99
N TRP A 122 -11.16 -8.96 17.01
CA TRP A 122 -11.10 -9.40 18.41
C TRP A 122 -12.07 -8.65 19.35
N GLN A 123 -12.59 -7.50 18.95
CA GLN A 123 -13.24 -6.58 19.89
C GLN A 123 -14.67 -7.00 20.25
N VAL A 124 -15.39 -7.64 19.34
CA VAL A 124 -16.77 -8.07 19.56
C VAL A 124 -16.96 -9.53 19.17
N GLU A 125 -18.03 -10.16 19.66
CA GLU A 125 -18.33 -11.57 19.40
C GLU A 125 -18.38 -11.90 17.91
N GLY A 126 -18.98 -11.03 17.10
CA GLY A 126 -19.01 -11.18 15.64
C GLY A 126 -17.61 -11.29 15.02
N GLY A 127 -16.72 -10.35 15.29
CA GLY A 127 -15.33 -10.39 14.79
C GLY A 127 -14.53 -11.57 15.30
N MET A 128 -14.71 -11.95 16.57
CA MET A 128 -14.07 -13.15 17.10
C MET A 128 -14.56 -14.41 16.39
N ASN A 129 -15.84 -14.47 16.01
CA ASN A 129 -16.38 -15.59 15.22
C ASN A 129 -15.82 -15.61 13.81
N LEU A 130 -15.70 -14.46 13.13
CA LEU A 130 -15.02 -14.39 11.82
C LEU A 130 -13.58 -14.92 11.88
N THR A 131 -12.85 -14.55 12.93
CA THR A 131 -11.49 -15.05 13.17
C THR A 131 -11.48 -16.57 13.41
N ARG A 132 -12.44 -17.09 14.19
CA ARG A 132 -12.58 -18.54 14.39
C ARG A 132 -12.91 -19.24 13.08
N ASP A 133 -13.78 -18.69 12.24
CA ASP A 133 -14.12 -19.25 10.94
C ASP A 133 -12.87 -19.40 10.06
N VAL A 134 -12.01 -18.35 9.99
CA VAL A 134 -10.71 -18.44 9.30
C VAL A 134 -9.86 -19.57 9.85
N LEU A 135 -9.71 -19.68 11.18
CA LEU A 135 -8.85 -20.70 11.80
C LEU A 135 -9.42 -22.12 11.66
N ASP A 136 -10.73 -22.28 11.79
CA ASP A 136 -11.42 -23.57 11.69
C ASP A 136 -11.40 -24.10 10.24
N ASN A 137 -11.52 -23.20 9.25
CA ASN A 137 -11.44 -23.55 7.83
C ASN A 137 -10.00 -23.67 7.29
N ASN A 138 -9.01 -23.17 8.03
CA ASN A 138 -7.60 -23.23 7.67
C ASN A 138 -6.75 -23.75 8.86
N PRO A 139 -6.92 -25.03 9.26
CA PRO A 139 -6.33 -25.57 10.51
C PRO A 139 -4.80 -25.64 10.53
N GLU A 140 -4.14 -25.41 9.39
CA GLU A 140 -2.68 -25.30 9.27
C GLU A 140 -2.17 -23.95 9.83
N ILE A 141 -3.03 -22.91 9.92
CA ILE A 141 -2.66 -21.61 10.46
C ILE A 141 -2.27 -21.76 11.93
N ASN A 142 -1.07 -21.28 12.26
CA ASN A 142 -0.50 -21.42 13.60
C ASN A 142 -0.09 -20.09 14.24
N VAL A 143 -0.29 -18.99 13.53
CA VAL A 143 -0.17 -17.63 14.06
C VAL A 143 -1.24 -16.75 13.44
N SER A 144 -1.87 -15.94 14.29
CA SER A 144 -2.91 -14.96 13.91
C SER A 144 -2.54 -13.61 14.49
N MET A 145 -2.56 -12.57 13.68
CA MET A 145 -2.17 -11.21 14.07
C MET A 145 -3.05 -10.15 13.41
#